data_AF-A0A376ZE05-F1
#
_entry.id   AF-A0A376ZE05-F1
#
_cell.length_a   1.000
_cell.length_b   1.000
_cell.length_c   1.000
_cell.angle_alpha   90.00
_cell.angle_beta   90.00
_cell.angle_gamma   90.00
#
_symmetry.space_group_name_H-M   'P 1'
#
loop_
_entity.id
_entity.type
_entity.pdbx_description
1 polymer ?
#
loop_
_entity_poly.entity_id
_entity_poly.type
_entity_poly.pdbx_seq_one_letter_code
_entity_poly.pdbx_strand_id
1 'polypeptide(L)'
;MAGAIEMLAAGVVLMIASMIAGEKLTALPSLSGFLAVGYLALFGSIIAINAYMYLIRNVSPALATSYAYVNPVVAVLLGTGLGGETLSKIEWLALGVIVFAVVLVTLGKYLFPAKPVVAPVIQDASSE
;
A
#
# COMPACT_ATOMS: atom_id res chain seq x y z
N MET A 1 -5.35 -13.56 -12.63
CA MET A 1 -4.41 -14.63 -12.22
C MET A 1 -3.16 -14.11 -11.51
N ALA A 2 -2.42 -13.13 -12.04
CA ALA A 2 -1.11 -12.71 -11.51
C ALA A 2 -1.07 -12.45 -9.99
N GLY A 3 -1.95 -11.58 -9.46
CA GLY A 3 -1.93 -11.26 -8.02
C GLY A 3 -2.18 -12.45 -7.08
N ALA A 4 -3.00 -13.42 -7.48
CA ALA A 4 -3.23 -14.63 -6.67
C ALA A 4 -1.97 -15.51 -6.61
N ILE A 5 -1.25 -15.61 -7.73
CA ILE A 5 0.01 -16.36 -7.81
C ILE A 5 1.09 -15.64 -6.99
N GLU A 6 1.17 -14.31 -7.05
CA GLU A 6 2.09 -13.51 -6.25
C GLU A 6 1.86 -13.70 -4.74
N MET A 7 0.59 -13.70 -4.28
CA MET A 7 0.29 -13.91 -2.86
C MET A 7 0.63 -15.34 -2.40
N LEU A 8 0.39 -16.36 -3.23
CA LEU A 8 0.80 -17.73 -2.93
C LEU A 8 2.32 -17.86 -2.89
N ALA A 9 3.02 -17.31 -3.88
CA ALA A 9 4.48 -17.32 -3.93
C ALA A 9 5.09 -16.62 -2.70
N ALA A 10 4.58 -15.43 -2.35
CA ALA A 10 4.98 -14.72 -1.15
C ALA A 10 4.72 -15.55 0.12
N GLY A 11 3.57 -16.20 0.23
CA GLY A 11 3.25 -17.09 1.35
C GLY A 11 4.23 -18.27 1.48
N VAL A 12 4.58 -18.92 0.37
CA VAL A 12 5.58 -20.01 0.34
C VAL A 12 6.96 -19.49 0.74
N VAL A 13 7.38 -18.35 0.19
CA VAL A 13 8.67 -17.73 0.53
C VAL A 13 8.74 -17.38 2.01
N LEU A 14 7.68 -16.79 2.57
CA LEU A 14 7.61 -16.46 4.00
C LEU A 14 7.63 -17.71 4.89
N MET A 15 6.96 -18.80 4.49
CA MET A 15 7.03 -20.08 5.22
C MET A 15 8.46 -20.65 5.22
N ILE A 16 9.16 -20.63 4.09
CA ILE A 16 10.56 -21.07 4.01
C ILE A 16 11.45 -20.19 4.88
N ALA A 17 11.27 -18.86 4.82
CA ALA A 17 12.03 -17.92 5.64
C ALA A 17 11.81 -18.17 7.14
N SER A 18 10.56 -18.41 7.55
CA SER A 18 10.18 -18.75 8.93
C SER A 18 10.87 -20.04 9.41
N MET A 19 10.92 -21.07 8.55
CA MET A 19 11.64 -22.32 8.84
C MET A 19 13.15 -22.09 9.01
N ILE A 20 13.77 -21.30 8.14
CA ILE A 20 15.21 -20.97 8.21
C ILE A 20 15.50 -20.15 9.48
N ALA A 21 14.60 -19.23 9.85
CA ALA A 21 14.70 -18.44 11.08
C ALA A 21 14.47 -19.26 12.36
N GLY A 22 13.97 -20.49 12.24
CA GLY A 22 13.70 -21.37 13.38
C GLY A 22 12.48 -20.95 14.20
N GLU A 23 11.56 -20.17 13.61
CA GLU A 23 10.35 -19.74 14.29
C GLU A 23 9.46 -20.95 14.61
N LYS A 24 8.99 -21.00 15.85
CA LYS A 24 8.09 -22.05 16.32
C LYS A 24 6.84 -21.40 16.90
N LEU A 25 5.69 -21.95 16.57
CA LEU A 25 4.45 -21.61 17.26
C LEU A 25 4.53 -22.16 18.69
N THR A 26 4.94 -21.30 19.62
CA THR A 26 5.07 -21.62 21.05
C THR A 26 3.71 -21.82 21.72
N ALA A 27 2.67 -21.21 21.18
CA ALA A 27 1.28 -21.41 21.56
C ALA A 27 0.39 -21.29 20.31
N LEU A 28 -0.72 -22.03 20.30
CA LEU A 28 -1.75 -21.83 19.28
C LEU A 28 -2.38 -20.45 19.50
N PRO A 29 -2.54 -19.64 18.44
CA PRO A 29 -3.27 -18.39 18.53
C PRO A 29 -4.67 -18.63 19.09
N SER A 30 -5.15 -17.70 19.91
CA SER A 30 -6.55 -17.70 20.36
C SER A 30 -7.51 -17.54 19.17
N LEU A 31 -8.80 -17.82 19.39
CA LEU A 31 -9.84 -17.54 18.40
C LEU A 31 -9.79 -16.08 17.91
N SER A 32 -9.51 -15.12 18.80
CA SER A 32 -9.33 -13.72 18.43
C SER A 32 -8.14 -13.50 17.49
N GLY A 33 -7.03 -14.21 17.67
CA GLY A 33 -5.89 -14.17 16.76
C GLY A 33 -6.24 -14.68 15.36
N PHE A 34 -6.95 -15.82 15.29
CA PHE A 34 -7.43 -16.34 14.00
C PHE A 34 -8.44 -15.41 13.33
N LEU A 35 -9.35 -14.81 14.09
CA LEU A 35 -10.31 -13.82 13.57
C LEU A 35 -9.61 -12.55 13.08
N ALA A 36 -8.54 -12.10 13.75
CA ALA A 36 -7.74 -10.96 13.28
C ALA A 36 -7.07 -11.24 11.94
N VAL A 37 -6.47 -12.43 11.77
CA VAL A 37 -5.90 -12.87 10.48
C VAL A 37 -7.00 -12.99 9.42
N GLY A 38 -8.16 -13.55 9.76
CA GLY A 38 -9.31 -13.63 8.86
C GLY A 38 -9.81 -12.25 8.41
N TYR A 39 -9.87 -11.29 9.32
CA TYR A 39 -10.22 -9.90 9.01
C TYR A 39 -9.21 -9.28 8.03
N LEU A 40 -7.91 -9.43 8.28
CA LEU A 40 -6.88 -8.91 7.37
C LEU A 40 -6.88 -9.62 6.01
N ALA A 41 -7.14 -10.93 5.97
CA ALA A 41 -7.25 -11.67 4.72
C ALA A 41 -8.44 -11.17 3.88
N LEU A 42 -9.59 -10.93 4.49
CA LEU A 42 -10.78 -10.48 3.79
C LEU A 42 -10.71 -8.99 3.40
N PHE A 43 -10.53 -8.12 4.39
CA PHE A 43 -10.56 -6.66 4.19
C PHE A 43 -9.22 -6.11 3.72
N GLY A 44 -8.13 -6.50 4.37
CA GLY A 44 -6.79 -6.00 4.08
C GLY A 44 -6.16 -6.57 2.81
N SER A 45 -6.64 -7.72 2.33
CA SER A 45 -6.14 -8.36 1.10
C SER A 45 -7.22 -8.45 0.03
N ILE A 46 -8.20 -9.34 0.14
CA ILE A 46 -9.14 -9.64 -0.96
C ILE A 46 -9.91 -8.37 -1.40
N ILE A 47 -10.55 -7.67 -0.47
CA ILE A 47 -11.33 -6.47 -0.83
C ILE A 47 -10.39 -5.34 -1.27
N ALA A 48 -9.31 -5.09 -0.52
CA ALA A 48 -8.35 -4.03 -0.84
C ALA A 48 -7.70 -4.20 -2.22
N ILE A 49 -7.25 -5.40 -2.58
CA ILE A 49 -6.61 -5.65 -3.87
C ILE A 49 -7.61 -5.50 -5.03
N ASN A 50 -8.86 -5.92 -4.85
CA ASN A 50 -9.89 -5.72 -5.86
C ASN A 50 -10.22 -4.24 -6.05
N ALA A 51 -10.33 -3.48 -4.96
CA ALA A 51 -10.52 -2.03 -5.02
C ALA A 51 -9.33 -1.32 -5.69
N TYR A 52 -8.10 -1.73 -5.37
CA TYR A 52 -6.89 -1.21 -6.02
C TYR A 52 -6.85 -1.54 -7.52
N MET A 53 -7.18 -2.78 -7.89
CA MET A 53 -7.25 -3.21 -9.29
C MET A 53 -8.31 -2.46 -10.09
N TYR A 54 -9.44 -2.12 -9.46
CA TYR A 54 -10.43 -1.21 -10.04
C TYR A 54 -9.83 0.20 -10.21
N LEU A 55 -9.19 0.73 -9.17
CA LEU A 55 -8.63 2.07 -9.18
C LEU A 55 -7.60 2.27 -10.30
N ILE A 56 -6.62 1.38 -10.46
CA ILE A 56 -5.60 1.50 -11.51
C ILE A 56 -6.15 1.38 -12.94
N ARG A 57 -7.36 0.82 -13.11
CA ARG A 57 -8.05 0.74 -14.40
C ARG A 57 -8.89 1.98 -14.69
N ASN A 58 -9.30 2.71 -13.66
CA ASN A 58 -10.24 3.82 -13.75
C ASN A 58 -9.59 5.20 -13.55
N VAL A 59 -8.42 5.28 -12.92
CA VAL A 59 -7.66 6.51 -12.72
C VAL A 59 -6.19 6.34 -13.09
N SER A 60 -5.45 7.44 -13.20
CA SER A 60 -4.01 7.38 -13.48
C SER A 60 -3.25 6.64 -12.37
N PRO A 61 -2.16 5.91 -12.67
CA PRO A 61 -1.35 5.22 -11.66
C PRO A 61 -0.82 6.15 -10.55
N ALA A 62 -0.58 7.42 -10.89
CA ALA A 62 -0.16 8.44 -9.92
C ALA A 62 -1.26 8.75 -8.90
N LEU A 63 -2.53 8.81 -9.32
CA LEU A 63 -3.66 8.95 -8.40
C LEU A 63 -3.92 7.64 -7.65
N ALA A 64 -3.82 6.50 -8.33
CA ALA A 64 -4.02 5.20 -7.70
C ALA A 64 -3.04 4.96 -6.55
N THR A 65 -1.78 5.41 -6.67
CA THR A 65 -0.75 5.30 -5.62
C THR A 65 -0.88 6.33 -4.51
N SER A 66 -1.66 7.40 -4.71
CA SER A 66 -1.89 8.43 -3.69
C SER A 66 -2.68 7.93 -2.48
N TYR A 67 -3.34 6.76 -2.55
CA TYR A 67 -3.97 6.15 -1.38
C TYR A 67 -2.97 5.89 -0.23
N ALA A 68 -1.72 5.59 -0.56
CA ALA A 68 -0.69 5.34 0.45
C ALA A 68 -0.41 6.57 1.33
N TYR A 69 -0.73 7.76 0.82
CA TYR A 69 -0.58 9.04 1.51
C TYR A 69 -1.64 9.27 2.59
N VAL A 70 -2.84 8.70 2.42
CA VAL A 70 -3.92 8.83 3.40
C VAL A 70 -3.89 7.73 4.47
N ASN A 71 -3.23 6.60 4.20
CA ASN A 71 -3.15 5.47 5.13
C ASN A 71 -2.65 5.84 6.54
N PRO A 72 -1.58 6.65 6.73
CA PRO A 72 -1.12 7.03 8.07
C PRO A 72 -2.17 7.77 8.89
N VAL A 73 -2.93 8.66 8.24
CA VAL A 73 -4.00 9.42 8.89
C VAL A 73 -5.14 8.49 9.28
N VAL A 74 -5.56 7.61 8.38
CA VAL A 74 -6.62 6.63 8.65
C VAL A 74 -6.21 5.69 9.78
N ALA A 75 -4.96 5.21 9.78
CA ALA A 75 -4.44 4.34 10.84
C ALA A 75 -4.51 5.02 12.22
N VAL A 76 -4.05 6.26 12.34
CA VAL A 76 -4.11 7.02 13.59
C VAL A 76 -5.55 7.28 14.04
N LEU A 77 -6.44 7.67 13.14
CA LEU A 77 -7.84 7.92 13.48
C LEU A 77 -8.55 6.64 13.97
N LEU A 78 -8.26 5.50 13.33
CA LEU A 78 -8.81 4.22 13.77
C LEU A 78 -8.19 3.75 15.10
N GLY A 79 -6.88 3.94 15.29
CA GLY A 79 -6.19 3.59 16.54
C GLY A 79 -6.67 4.42 17.73
N THR A 80 -6.75 5.74 17.57
CA THR A 80 -7.24 6.65 18.63
C THR A 80 -8.75 6.56 18.86
N GLY A 81 -9.54 6.36 17.80
CA GLY A 81 -11.01 6.35 17.88
C GLY A 81 -11.59 4.99 18.26
N LEU A 82 -11.21 3.92 17.55
CA LEU A 82 -11.73 2.57 17.78
C LEU A 82 -10.80 1.72 18.66
N GLY A 83 -9.48 1.89 18.53
CA GLY A 83 -8.49 1.17 19.34
C GLY A 83 -8.34 1.71 20.76
N GLY A 84 -8.85 2.93 21.03
CA GLY A 84 -8.71 3.60 22.33
C GLY A 84 -7.27 4.01 22.65
N GLU A 85 -6.40 4.09 21.64
CA GLU A 85 -4.99 4.44 21.81
C GLU A 85 -4.84 5.94 22.10
N THR A 86 -4.07 6.29 23.14
CA THR A 86 -3.76 7.69 23.45
C THR A 86 -2.41 8.06 22.88
N LEU A 87 -2.40 8.91 21.85
CA LEU A 87 -1.15 9.42 21.28
C LEU A 87 -0.59 10.56 22.12
N SER A 88 0.69 10.48 22.41
CA SER A 88 1.49 11.53 23.02
C SER A 88 1.65 12.73 22.07
N LYS A 89 2.08 13.86 22.65
CA LYS A 89 2.36 15.09 21.86
C LYS A 89 3.40 14.87 20.76
N ILE A 90 4.36 13.97 20.98
CA ILE A 90 5.42 13.67 20.02
C ILE A 90 4.86 12.89 18.83
N GLU A 91 3.96 11.93 19.07
CA GLU A 91 3.34 11.15 17.99
C GLU A 91 2.39 12.01 17.15
N TRP A 92 1.66 12.94 17.76
CA TRP A 92 0.90 13.95 17.02
C TRP A 92 1.79 14.84 16.15
N LEU A 93 2.94 15.26 16.67
CA LEU A 93 3.91 16.02 15.89
C LEU A 93 4.48 15.19 14.74
N ALA A 94 4.82 13.92 14.98
CA ALA A 94 5.31 13.00 13.96
C ALA A 94 4.27 12.79 12.84
N LEU A 95 2.99 12.62 13.19
CA LEU A 95 1.91 12.56 12.21
C LEU A 95 1.85 13.85 11.38
N GLY A 96 1.94 15.02 12.02
CA GLY A 96 1.99 16.31 11.33
C GLY A 96 3.13 16.40 10.33
N VAL A 97 4.33 15.94 10.70
CA VAL A 97 5.50 15.90 9.81
C VAL A 97 5.29 14.95 8.63
N ILE A 98 4.75 13.75 8.86
CA ILE A 98 4.47 12.77 7.79
C ILE A 98 3.45 13.32 6.79
N VAL A 99 2.34 13.88 7.28
CA VAL A 99 1.30 14.48 6.43
C VAL A 99 1.86 15.68 5.66
N PHE A 100 2.67 16.52 6.30
CA PHE A 100 3.32 17.64 5.63
C PHE A 100 4.25 17.19 4.50
N ALA A 101 5.08 16.16 4.74
CA ALA A 101 5.95 15.60 3.71
C ALA A 101 5.15 15.03 2.52
N VAL A 102 4.06 14.32 2.81
CA VAL A 102 3.12 13.81 1.81
C VAL A 102 2.53 14.94 0.96
N VAL A 103 2.11 16.03 1.59
CA VAL A 103 1.56 17.21 0.91
C VAL A 103 2.61 17.84 -0.01
N LEU A 104 3.86 18.00 0.47
CA LEU A 104 4.96 18.52 -0.35
C LEU A 104 5.26 17.63 -1.56
N VAL A 105 5.33 16.31 -1.39
CA VAL A 105 5.55 15.37 -2.50
C VAL A 105 4.42 15.43 -3.52
N THR A 106 3.18 15.57 -3.04
CA THR A 106 2.00 15.66 -3.91
C THR A 106 2.01 16.97 -4.70
N LEU A 107 2.24 18.11 -4.04
CA LEU A 107 2.32 19.43 -4.67
C LEU A 107 3.49 19.53 -5.65
N GLY A 108 4.66 18.98 -5.32
CA GLY A 108 5.84 19.00 -6.21
C GLY A 108 5.56 18.37 -7.57
N LYS A 109 4.76 17.29 -7.62
CA LYS A 109 4.33 16.64 -8.88
C LYS A 109 3.43 17.54 -9.74
N TYR A 110 2.63 18.41 -9.13
CA TYR A 110 1.75 19.34 -9.85
C TYR A 110 2.45 20.64 -10.24
N LEU A 111 3.36 21.14 -9.40
CA LEU A 111 4.07 22.41 -9.62
C LEU A 111 5.25 22.29 -10.60
N PHE A 112 5.86 21.10 -10.70
CA PHE A 112 6.96 20.83 -11.62
C PHE A 112 6.65 19.63 -12.53
N PRO A 113 5.67 19.74 -13.45
CA PRO A 113 5.39 18.67 -14.40
C PRO A 113 6.61 18.45 -15.29
N ALA A 114 7.08 17.20 -15.38
CA ALA A 114 8.19 16.84 -16.25
C ALA A 114 7.85 17.19 -17.71
N LYS A 115 8.81 17.80 -18.42
CA LYS A 115 8.63 18.17 -19.84
C LYS A 115 8.23 16.92 -20.64
N PRO A 116 7.20 16.98 -21.49
CA PRO A 116 6.83 15.86 -22.35
C PRO A 116 8.04 15.47 -23.20
N VAL A 117 8.48 14.22 -23.09
CA VAL A 117 9.47 13.67 -24.02
C VAL A 117 8.72 13.44 -25.34
N VAL A 118 8.92 14.34 -26.30
CA VAL A 118 8.41 14.15 -27.66
C VAL A 118 9.20 12.99 -28.26
N ALA A 119 8.53 11.84 -28.43
CA ALA A 119 9.12 10.71 -29.14
C ALA A 119 9.37 11.15 -30.60
N PRO A 120 10.55 10.85 -31.18
CA PRO A 120 10.78 11.13 -32.59
C PRO A 120 9.77 10.30 -33.40
N VAL A 121 9.02 10.98 -34.27
CA VAL A 121 8.25 10.31 -35.32
C VAL A 121 9.27 9.55 -36.15
N ILE A 122 9.28 8.22 -36.04
CA ILE A 122 9.96 7.39 -37.04
C ILE A 122 9.14 7.59 -38.31
N GLN A 123 9.65 8.46 -39.16
CA GLN A 123 9.14 8.64 -40.51
C GLN A 123 9.52 7.36 -41.24
N ASP A 124 8.55 6.45 -41.35
CA ASP A 124 8.69 5.24 -42.15
C ASP A 124 9.21 5.65 -43.52
N ALA A 125 10.44 5.23 -43.82
CA ALA A 125 11.03 5.33 -45.13
C ALA A 125 10.31 4.32 -46.04
N SER A 126 9.05 4.60 -46.35
CA SER A 126 8.35 4.06 -47.51
C SER A 126 8.51 5.05 -48.66
N SER A 127 9.73 5.14 -49.17
CA SER A 127 10.01 5.67 -50.50
C SER A 127 11.26 4.98 -51.02
N GLU A 128 11.00 3.87 -51.72
CA GLU A 128 11.65 3.34 -52.94
C GLU A 128 11.71 1.80 -52.95
#